data_AF-A0AAU4IUG3-F1
#
_entry.id   AF-A0AAU4IUG3-F1
#
_cell.length_a   1.000
_cell.length_b   1.000
_cell.length_c   1.000
_cell.angle_alpha   90.00
_cell.angle_beta   90.00
_cell.angle_gamma   90.00
#
_symmetry.space_group_name_H-M   'P 1'
#
loop_
_entity.id
_entity.type
_entity.pdbx_description
1 polymer ?
#
loop_
_entity_poly.entity_id
_entity_poly.type
_entity_poly.pdbx_seq_one_letter_code
_entity_poly.pdbx_strand_id
1 'polypeptide(L)'
;MSDAAQPTAAEVRAAAEAVKTALDRHLAAVERRSGEDDPAVYDAFNELAAAAEAYDELLYDRYDEVTPFEIPGTEDTLPPYTGPEEPSALSVLIRRDYAVAEPQRLMAQARRVEAADEQGPDVGASGTVHGAVGLLFGEFEPDEIASRHKEFGLEEGDSTLWVTAADESADPGEWLEDPFEQVDPQRVVCRFDVSAVFDEEFDDDEADGAEPREVYDPDLVDEVEDDLDDHLGDDDPDPDGDSDADADGDTDGDGAPARLEAGR
;
A
#
# COMPACT_ATOMS: atom_id res chain seq x y z
N MET A 1 11.38 -45.44 -11.07
CA MET A 1 12.27 -44.48 -10.41
C MET A 1 13.38 -44.20 -11.42
N SER A 2 13.27 -43.11 -12.16
CA SER A 2 14.17 -42.78 -13.26
C SER A 2 15.57 -42.51 -12.73
N ASP A 3 16.55 -43.20 -13.30
CA ASP A 3 17.97 -42.96 -13.10
C ASP A 3 18.33 -41.65 -13.83
N ALA A 4 18.08 -40.51 -13.18
CA ALA A 4 18.58 -39.23 -13.67
C ALA A 4 20.09 -39.23 -13.45
N ALA A 5 20.86 -39.20 -14.54
CA ALA A 5 22.30 -39.20 -14.47
C ALA A 5 22.76 -37.98 -13.67
N GLN A 6 23.48 -38.23 -12.58
CA GLN A 6 24.07 -37.19 -11.74
C GLN A 6 25.04 -36.33 -12.56
N PRO A 7 24.99 -34.98 -12.43
CA PRO A 7 25.86 -34.10 -13.18
C PRO A 7 27.33 -34.38 -12.90
N THR A 8 28.16 -34.26 -13.92
CA THR A 8 29.59 -34.54 -13.85
C THR A 8 30.36 -33.36 -13.27
N ALA A 9 31.53 -33.63 -12.68
CA ALA A 9 32.43 -32.56 -12.25
C ALA A 9 32.93 -31.67 -13.41
N ALA A 10 32.80 -32.12 -14.66
CA ALA A 10 33.12 -31.30 -15.84
C ALA A 10 32.01 -30.27 -16.11
N GLU A 11 30.74 -30.67 -15.96
CA GLU A 11 29.58 -29.78 -16.11
C GLU A 11 29.57 -28.70 -15.04
N VAL A 12 29.81 -29.06 -13.76
CA VAL A 12 29.91 -28.06 -12.68
C VAL A 12 31.02 -27.04 -12.95
N ARG A 13 32.18 -27.49 -13.45
CA ARG A 13 33.27 -26.56 -13.84
C ARG A 13 32.90 -25.70 -15.04
N ALA A 14 32.20 -26.25 -16.02
CA ALA A 14 31.73 -25.49 -17.18
C ALA A 14 30.74 -24.40 -16.77
N ALA A 15 29.82 -24.70 -15.85
CA ALA A 15 28.89 -23.73 -15.29
C ALA A 15 29.62 -22.65 -14.49
N ALA A 16 30.61 -23.00 -13.66
CA ALA A 16 31.44 -22.02 -12.96
C ALA A 16 32.18 -21.07 -13.93
N GLU A 17 32.66 -21.56 -15.08
CA GLU A 17 33.27 -20.72 -16.11
C GLU A 17 32.22 -19.85 -16.85
N ALA A 18 30.99 -20.34 -17.00
CA ALA A 18 29.89 -19.57 -17.56
C ALA A 18 29.54 -18.38 -16.66
N VAL A 19 29.48 -18.56 -15.33
CA VAL A 19 29.27 -17.48 -14.35
C VAL A 19 30.36 -16.42 -14.48
N LYS A 20 31.64 -16.82 -14.51
CA LYS A 20 32.76 -15.87 -14.68
C LYS A 20 32.64 -15.08 -15.98
N THR A 21 32.32 -15.77 -17.07
CA THR A 21 32.14 -15.13 -18.39
C THR A 21 30.98 -14.14 -18.39
N ALA A 22 29.87 -14.49 -17.74
CA ALA A 22 28.71 -13.62 -17.61
C ALA A 22 29.01 -12.41 -16.72
N LEU A 23 29.79 -12.59 -15.66
CA LEU A 23 30.24 -11.51 -14.78
C LEU A 23 31.12 -10.49 -15.53
N ASP A 24 32.07 -10.99 -16.33
CA ASP A 24 32.90 -10.13 -17.19
C ASP A 24 32.05 -9.37 -18.21
N ARG A 25 31.02 -10.01 -18.78
CA ARG A 25 30.09 -9.35 -19.72
C ARG A 25 29.25 -8.28 -19.04
N HIS A 26 28.72 -8.56 -17.86
CA HIS A 26 27.96 -7.61 -17.06
C HIS A 26 28.82 -6.40 -16.70
N LEU A 27 30.04 -6.61 -16.20
CA LEU A 27 30.97 -5.51 -15.93
C LEU A 27 31.26 -4.67 -17.19
N ALA A 28 31.52 -5.32 -18.32
CA ALA A 28 31.75 -4.62 -19.58
C ALA A 28 30.51 -3.87 -20.10
N ALA A 29 29.30 -4.27 -19.73
CA ALA A 29 28.07 -3.53 -20.02
C ALA A 29 27.96 -2.29 -19.12
N VAL A 30 28.20 -2.45 -17.81
CA VAL A 30 28.19 -1.36 -16.83
C VAL A 30 29.22 -0.27 -17.19
N GLU A 31 30.45 -0.67 -17.57
CA GLU A 31 31.50 0.27 -17.97
C GLU A 31 31.18 1.06 -19.26
N ARG A 32 30.27 0.54 -20.09
CA ARG A 32 29.84 1.16 -21.35
C ARG A 32 28.46 1.81 -21.26
N ARG A 33 27.85 1.87 -20.08
CA ARG A 33 26.46 2.32 -19.92
C ARG A 33 26.29 3.75 -20.44
N SER A 34 25.16 3.98 -21.10
CA SER A 34 24.80 5.23 -21.74
C SER A 34 23.74 6.04 -20.97
N GLY A 35 23.32 5.54 -19.80
CA GLY A 35 22.35 6.16 -18.90
C GLY A 35 22.19 5.36 -17.60
N GLU A 36 21.27 5.79 -16.75
CA GLU A 36 20.91 5.10 -15.49
C GLU A 36 20.10 3.81 -15.79
N ASP A 37 19.24 3.85 -16.81
CA ASP A 37 18.42 2.72 -17.29
C ASP A 37 18.92 2.16 -18.63
N ASP A 38 20.16 1.70 -18.70
CA ASP A 38 20.69 1.12 -19.94
C ASP A 38 20.20 -0.32 -20.14
N PRO A 39 19.42 -0.63 -21.21
CA PRO A 39 18.90 -1.99 -21.45
C PRO A 39 20.01 -3.04 -21.58
N ALA A 40 21.18 -2.67 -22.08
CA ALA A 40 22.29 -3.60 -22.24
C ALA A 40 22.88 -4.06 -20.89
N VAL A 41 22.77 -3.22 -19.84
CA VAL A 41 23.16 -3.59 -18.48
C VAL A 41 22.16 -4.56 -17.89
N TYR A 42 20.86 -4.28 -18.08
CA TYR A 42 19.77 -5.14 -17.62
C TYR A 42 19.81 -6.53 -18.27
N ASP A 43 19.99 -6.60 -19.60
CA ASP A 43 20.13 -7.87 -20.31
C ASP A 43 21.34 -8.67 -19.81
N ALA A 44 22.49 -8.01 -19.61
CA ALA A 44 23.69 -8.67 -19.10
C ALA A 44 23.55 -9.12 -17.63
N PHE A 45 22.76 -8.40 -16.82
CA PHE A 45 22.39 -8.81 -15.47
C PHE A 45 21.56 -10.09 -15.50
N ASN A 46 20.54 -10.17 -16.35
CA ASN A 46 19.70 -11.37 -16.50
C ASN A 46 20.51 -12.58 -16.98
N GLU A 47 21.44 -12.39 -17.92
CA GLU A 47 22.35 -13.46 -18.35
C GLU A 47 23.26 -13.96 -17.21
N LEU A 48 23.75 -13.05 -16.36
CA LEU A 48 24.53 -13.40 -15.18
C LEU A 48 23.70 -14.17 -14.15
N ALA A 49 22.47 -13.71 -13.90
CA ALA A 49 21.54 -14.38 -13.01
C ALA A 49 21.29 -15.84 -13.42
N ALA A 50 20.91 -16.04 -14.68
CA ALA A 50 20.66 -17.37 -15.24
C ALA A 50 21.90 -18.28 -15.20
N ALA A 51 23.10 -17.73 -15.45
CA ALA A 51 24.33 -18.51 -15.38
C ALA A 51 24.66 -18.95 -13.94
N ALA A 52 24.39 -18.10 -12.96
CA ALA A 52 24.63 -18.38 -11.54
C ALA A 52 23.64 -19.40 -10.98
N GLU A 53 22.36 -19.30 -11.31
CA GLU A 53 21.34 -20.29 -10.96
C GLU A 53 21.70 -21.68 -11.50
N ALA A 54 22.04 -21.77 -12.80
CA ALA A 54 22.46 -23.04 -13.40
C ALA A 54 23.74 -23.63 -12.75
N TYR A 55 24.64 -22.78 -12.25
CA TYR A 55 25.80 -23.24 -11.49
C TYR A 55 25.41 -23.75 -10.11
N ASP A 56 24.52 -23.05 -9.40
CA ASP A 56 24.05 -23.43 -8.07
C ASP A 56 23.29 -24.76 -8.11
N GLU A 57 22.39 -24.96 -9.08
CA GLU A 57 21.70 -26.24 -9.30
C GLU A 57 22.68 -27.40 -9.49
N LEU A 58 23.66 -27.23 -10.39
CA LEU A 58 24.65 -28.27 -10.67
C LEU A 58 25.60 -28.52 -9.48
N LEU A 59 25.88 -27.48 -8.70
CA LEU A 59 26.69 -27.56 -7.49
C LEU A 59 25.94 -28.37 -6.41
N TYR A 60 24.66 -28.08 -6.21
CA TYR A 60 23.78 -28.77 -5.29
C TYR A 60 23.61 -30.24 -5.70
N ASP A 61 23.22 -30.50 -6.95
CA ASP A 61 23.01 -31.86 -7.45
C ASP A 61 24.23 -32.76 -7.28
N ARG A 62 25.44 -32.20 -7.46
CA ARG A 62 26.67 -32.99 -7.44
C ARG A 62 27.35 -33.06 -6.06
N TYR A 63 27.30 -31.98 -5.29
CA TYR A 63 28.08 -31.85 -4.07
C TYR A 63 27.23 -31.60 -2.82
N ASP A 64 25.91 -31.43 -2.94
CA ASP A 64 24.99 -31.07 -1.84
C ASP A 64 25.43 -29.78 -1.13
N GLU A 65 25.96 -28.83 -1.91
CA GLU A 65 26.46 -27.54 -1.46
C GLU A 65 25.73 -26.44 -2.23
N VAL A 66 25.57 -25.28 -1.58
CA VAL A 66 24.87 -24.10 -2.12
C VAL A 66 25.81 -22.90 -2.05
N THR A 67 25.68 -21.98 -3.00
CA THR A 67 26.43 -20.73 -2.98
C THR A 67 25.88 -19.77 -1.91
N PRO A 68 26.74 -18.97 -1.24
CA PRO A 68 26.30 -18.04 -0.20
C PRO A 68 25.69 -16.74 -0.75
N PHE A 69 25.48 -16.64 -2.06
CA PHE A 69 24.94 -15.43 -2.71
C PHE A 69 23.55 -15.75 -3.26
N GLU A 70 22.55 -15.02 -2.79
CA GLU A 70 21.22 -15.06 -3.39
C GLU A 70 21.14 -14.03 -4.52
N ILE A 71 20.60 -14.45 -5.65
CA ILE A 71 20.25 -13.54 -6.73
C ILE A 71 18.81 -13.10 -6.48
N PRO A 72 18.53 -11.80 -6.34
CA PRO A 72 17.15 -11.32 -6.23
C PRO A 72 16.34 -11.93 -7.37
N GLY A 73 15.29 -12.68 -7.02
CA GLY A 73 14.48 -13.39 -8.00
C GLY A 73 13.96 -12.41 -9.05
N THR A 74 14.21 -12.71 -10.32
CA THR A 74 13.50 -12.01 -11.41
C THR A 74 12.00 -12.35 -11.39
N GLU A 75 11.62 -13.46 -10.75
CA GLU A 75 10.23 -13.86 -10.53
C GLU A 75 9.47 -12.96 -9.52
N ASP A 76 10.17 -12.32 -8.58
CA ASP A 76 9.55 -11.39 -7.63
C ASP A 76 9.33 -9.98 -8.22
N THR A 77 9.97 -9.70 -9.36
CA THR A 77 9.82 -8.44 -10.07
C THR A 77 8.82 -8.58 -11.22
N LEU A 78 7.71 -7.85 -11.12
CA LEU A 78 6.70 -7.80 -12.18
C LEU A 78 7.35 -7.32 -13.50
N PRO A 79 6.89 -7.84 -14.65
CA PRO A 79 7.40 -7.38 -15.94
C PRO A 79 7.14 -5.87 -16.12
N PRO A 80 7.94 -5.17 -16.94
CA PRO A 80 7.74 -3.74 -17.18
C PRO A 80 6.31 -3.44 -17.65
N TYR A 81 5.73 -2.35 -17.15
CA TYR A 81 4.43 -1.88 -17.61
C TYR A 81 4.45 -1.62 -19.12
N THR A 82 3.47 -2.19 -19.83
CA THR A 82 3.38 -2.09 -21.31
C THR A 82 2.13 -1.35 -21.81
N GLY A 83 1.32 -0.82 -20.89
CA GLY A 83 0.07 -0.11 -21.22
C GLY A 83 0.29 1.34 -21.68
N PRO A 84 -0.80 2.09 -21.90
CA PRO A 84 -0.73 3.49 -22.34
C PRO A 84 -0.02 4.40 -21.32
N GLU A 85 0.67 5.43 -21.82
CA GLU A 85 1.36 6.46 -20.99
C GLU A 85 0.37 7.25 -20.12
N GLU A 86 -0.84 7.50 -20.64
CA GLU A 86 -1.94 8.15 -19.92
C GLU A 86 -3.13 7.16 -19.81
N PRO A 87 -3.22 6.37 -18.72
CA PRO A 87 -4.33 5.42 -18.52
C PRO A 87 -5.63 6.17 -18.22
N SER A 88 -6.75 5.69 -18.79
CA SER A 88 -8.07 6.33 -18.65
C SER A 88 -8.83 5.88 -17.40
N ALA A 89 -8.48 4.72 -16.85
CA ALA A 89 -9.04 4.15 -15.63
C ALA A 89 -8.00 3.29 -14.88
N LEU A 90 -8.21 3.10 -13.58
CA LEU A 90 -7.35 2.31 -12.70
C LEU A 90 -8.18 1.34 -11.85
N SER A 91 -7.64 0.17 -11.56
CA SER A 91 -8.14 -0.72 -10.51
C SER A 91 -7.11 -0.85 -9.39
N VAL A 92 -7.58 -0.81 -8.14
CA VAL A 92 -6.73 -0.98 -6.95
C VAL A 92 -7.16 -2.27 -6.26
N LEU A 93 -6.27 -3.24 -6.21
CA LEU A 93 -6.49 -4.52 -5.54
C LEU A 93 -5.69 -4.54 -4.25
N ILE A 94 -6.35 -4.84 -3.15
CA ILE A 94 -5.74 -4.84 -1.82
C ILE A 94 -5.94 -6.23 -1.22
N ARG A 95 -4.84 -6.92 -0.89
CA ARG A 95 -4.84 -8.08 -0.01
C ARG A 95 -4.39 -7.62 1.37
N ARG A 96 -5.22 -7.85 2.38
CA ARG A 96 -4.87 -7.67 3.80
C ARG A 96 -5.03 -9.01 4.50
N ASP A 97 -3.96 -9.50 5.08
CA ASP A 97 -3.97 -10.76 5.82
C ASP A 97 -4.22 -10.46 7.30
N TYR A 98 -5.04 -11.28 7.97
CA TYR A 98 -5.32 -11.14 9.40
C TYR A 98 -5.18 -12.49 10.11
N ALA A 99 -4.54 -12.47 11.27
CA ALA A 99 -4.60 -13.56 12.23
C ALA A 99 -5.78 -13.36 13.18
N VAL A 100 -6.57 -14.42 13.43
CA VAL A 100 -7.62 -14.38 14.46
C VAL A 100 -6.99 -14.64 15.83
N ALA A 101 -6.39 -13.59 16.40
CA ALA A 101 -5.65 -13.65 17.65
C ALA A 101 -6.56 -13.81 18.89
N GLU A 102 -7.72 -13.15 18.90
CA GLU A 102 -8.69 -13.21 20.00
C GLU A 102 -10.08 -13.70 19.51
N PRO A 103 -10.27 -15.02 19.27
CA PRO A 103 -11.54 -15.56 18.76
C PRO A 103 -12.75 -15.22 19.63
N GLN A 104 -12.57 -15.14 20.95
CA GLN A 104 -13.66 -14.80 21.87
C GLN A 104 -14.11 -13.34 21.73
N ARG A 105 -13.19 -12.42 21.43
CA ARG A 105 -13.48 -11.02 21.18
C ARG A 105 -14.25 -10.87 19.87
N LEU A 106 -13.78 -11.54 18.81
CA LEU A 106 -14.46 -11.60 17.51
C LEU A 106 -15.91 -12.06 17.65
N MET A 107 -16.12 -13.19 18.35
CA MET A 107 -17.47 -13.73 18.59
C MET A 107 -18.32 -12.82 19.47
N ALA A 108 -17.72 -12.11 20.44
CA ALA A 108 -18.45 -11.16 21.27
C ALA A 108 -18.94 -9.95 20.45
N GLN A 109 -18.15 -9.46 19.49
CA GLN A 109 -18.58 -8.40 18.56
C GLN A 109 -19.70 -8.89 17.66
N ALA A 110 -19.55 -10.07 17.05
CA ALA A 110 -20.58 -10.63 16.18
C ALA A 110 -21.93 -10.84 16.91
N ARG A 111 -21.90 -11.24 18.20
CA ARG A 111 -23.12 -11.34 19.02
C ARG A 111 -23.80 -9.99 19.25
N ARG A 112 -23.05 -8.89 19.33
CA ARG A 112 -23.63 -7.55 19.46
C ARG A 112 -24.32 -7.12 18.18
N VAL A 113 -23.71 -7.40 17.03
CA VAL A 113 -24.30 -7.17 15.70
C VAL A 113 -25.59 -8.00 15.56
N GLU A 114 -25.54 -9.31 15.81
CA GLU A 114 -26.70 -10.20 15.73
C GLU A 114 -27.82 -9.79 16.70
N ALA A 115 -27.49 -9.26 17.88
CA ALA A 115 -28.48 -8.78 18.84
C ALA A 115 -29.10 -7.42 18.47
N ALA A 116 -28.42 -6.63 17.64
CA ALA A 116 -28.89 -5.34 17.15
C ALA A 116 -29.75 -5.46 15.89
N ASP A 117 -29.64 -6.57 15.15
CA ASP A 117 -30.44 -6.83 13.96
C ASP A 117 -31.88 -7.27 14.31
N GLU A 118 -32.83 -6.34 14.15
CA GLU A 118 -34.26 -6.56 14.42
C GLU A 118 -34.98 -7.38 13.33
N GLN A 119 -34.34 -7.66 12.17
CA GLN A 119 -34.98 -8.31 11.00
C GLN A 119 -34.80 -9.84 10.94
N GLY A 120 -34.17 -10.45 11.95
CA GLY A 120 -34.28 -11.87 12.26
C GLY A 120 -32.96 -12.63 12.08
N PRO A 121 -32.57 -13.48 13.04
CA PRO A 121 -31.22 -14.05 13.02
C PRO A 121 -31.14 -15.21 12.02
N ASP A 122 -30.00 -15.34 11.33
CA ASP A 122 -29.46 -16.67 11.08
C ASP A 122 -29.00 -17.22 12.44
N VAL A 123 -29.98 -17.75 13.20
CA VAL A 123 -29.87 -18.02 14.64
C VAL A 123 -28.64 -18.89 14.93
N GLY A 124 -27.59 -18.27 15.44
CA GLY A 124 -26.38 -18.95 15.88
C GLY A 124 -25.17 -18.81 14.96
N ALA A 125 -25.18 -17.94 13.94
CA ALA A 125 -23.99 -17.63 13.16
C ALA A 125 -22.84 -17.10 14.05
N SER A 126 -23.14 -16.24 15.03
CA SER A 126 -22.17 -15.75 16.03
C SER A 126 -21.69 -16.83 17.02
N GLY A 127 -22.30 -18.02 16.98
CA GLY A 127 -21.93 -19.19 17.78
C GLY A 127 -20.64 -19.86 17.32
N THR A 128 -20.11 -19.49 16.15
CA THR A 128 -18.85 -19.99 15.60
C THR A 128 -17.95 -18.84 15.18
N VAL A 129 -16.63 -19.06 15.13
CA VAL A 129 -15.66 -18.08 14.61
C VAL A 129 -15.96 -17.76 13.15
N HIS A 130 -16.23 -18.78 12.32
CA HIS A 130 -16.58 -18.62 10.91
C HIS A 130 -17.81 -17.73 10.69
N GLY A 131 -18.91 -18.01 11.41
CA GLY A 131 -20.10 -17.17 11.30
C GLY A 131 -19.90 -15.77 11.89
N ALA A 132 -19.04 -15.61 12.90
CA ALA A 132 -18.65 -14.30 13.39
C ALA A 132 -17.88 -13.47 12.34
N VAL A 133 -16.97 -14.09 11.58
CA VAL A 133 -16.29 -13.43 10.45
C VAL A 133 -17.33 -12.98 9.41
N GLY A 134 -18.22 -13.87 8.99
CA GLY A 134 -19.25 -13.55 8.00
C GLY A 134 -20.19 -12.40 8.43
N LEU A 135 -20.58 -12.37 9.70
CA LEU A 135 -21.40 -11.29 10.25
C LEU A 135 -20.65 -9.95 10.27
N LEU A 136 -19.39 -9.94 10.72
CA LEU A 136 -18.63 -8.70 10.84
C LEU A 136 -18.30 -8.11 9.46
N PHE A 137 -17.84 -8.92 8.51
CA PHE A 137 -17.54 -8.47 7.15
C PHE A 137 -18.79 -8.19 6.31
N GLY A 138 -19.98 -8.59 6.79
CA GLY A 138 -21.26 -8.21 6.20
C GLY A 138 -21.83 -6.90 6.75
N GLU A 139 -21.52 -6.56 8.00
CA GLU A 139 -22.02 -5.36 8.69
C GLU A 139 -21.09 -4.15 8.54
N PHE A 140 -19.78 -4.37 8.64
CA PHE A 140 -18.79 -3.30 8.64
C PHE A 140 -18.08 -3.16 7.30
N GLU A 141 -17.73 -1.94 6.93
CA GLU A 141 -16.92 -1.69 5.73
C GLU A 141 -15.50 -2.26 5.90
N PRO A 142 -14.84 -2.74 4.84
CA PRO A 142 -13.49 -3.30 4.92
C PRO A 142 -12.45 -2.34 5.55
N ASP A 143 -12.56 -1.03 5.29
CA ASP A 143 -11.65 -0.04 5.86
C ASP A 143 -11.95 0.28 7.33
N GLU A 144 -13.20 0.10 7.76
CA GLU A 144 -13.59 0.20 9.16
C GLU A 144 -13.07 -1.00 9.97
N ILE A 145 -13.07 -2.20 9.37
CA ILE A 145 -12.43 -3.38 9.96
C ILE A 145 -10.91 -3.19 10.01
N ALA A 146 -10.31 -2.67 8.94
CA ALA A 146 -8.86 -2.44 8.88
C ALA A 146 -8.39 -1.44 9.95
N SER A 147 -9.07 -0.30 10.09
CA SER A 147 -8.70 0.74 11.07
C SER A 147 -8.87 0.31 12.54
N ARG A 148 -9.75 -0.66 12.82
CA ARG A 148 -10.07 -1.11 14.19
C ARG A 148 -9.94 -2.62 14.37
N HIS A 149 -9.05 -3.26 13.61
CA HIS A 149 -8.90 -4.72 13.56
C HIS A 149 -8.70 -5.35 14.96
N LYS A 150 -7.95 -4.68 15.85
CA LYS A 150 -7.74 -5.10 17.25
C LYS A 150 -9.04 -5.15 18.07
N GLU A 151 -10.02 -4.29 17.78
CA GLU A 151 -11.34 -4.31 18.45
C GLU A 151 -12.17 -5.54 18.09
N PHE A 152 -11.90 -6.11 16.92
CA PHE A 152 -12.49 -7.34 16.42
C PHE A 152 -11.69 -8.59 16.85
N GLY A 153 -10.56 -8.42 17.52
CA GLY A 153 -9.69 -9.53 17.92
C GLY A 153 -8.88 -10.11 16.77
N LEU A 154 -8.63 -9.29 15.76
CA LEU A 154 -7.74 -9.58 14.65
C LEU A 154 -6.38 -8.93 14.93
N GLU A 155 -5.32 -9.59 14.48
CA GLU A 155 -3.98 -9.02 14.36
C GLU A 155 -3.65 -8.92 12.86
N GLU A 156 -3.13 -7.77 12.45
CA GLU A 156 -2.72 -7.54 11.05
C GLU A 156 -1.49 -8.39 10.71
N GLY A 157 -1.57 -9.06 9.57
CA GLY A 157 -0.46 -9.76 8.93
C GLY A 157 0.06 -8.95 7.75
N ASP A 158 0.64 -9.63 6.76
CA ASP A 158 1.15 -8.95 5.59
C ASP A 158 0.02 -8.34 4.74
N SER A 159 0.35 -7.28 4.01
CA SER A 159 -0.54 -6.70 3.03
C SER A 159 0.16 -6.42 1.71
N THR A 160 -0.60 -6.53 0.63
CA THR A 160 -0.13 -6.18 -0.71
C THR A 160 -1.17 -5.30 -1.40
N LEU A 161 -0.72 -4.20 -2.00
CA LEU A 161 -1.52 -3.32 -2.85
C LEU A 161 -0.99 -3.39 -4.29
N TRP A 162 -1.88 -3.67 -5.24
CA TRP A 162 -1.63 -3.58 -6.67
C TRP A 162 -2.47 -2.47 -7.28
N VAL A 163 -1.85 -1.64 -8.14
CA VAL A 163 -2.57 -0.70 -8.99
C VAL A 163 -2.40 -1.13 -10.44
N THR A 164 -3.50 -1.34 -11.14
CA THR A 164 -3.51 -1.76 -12.54
C THR A 164 -4.17 -0.70 -13.42
N ALA A 165 -3.64 -0.52 -14.63
CA ALA A 165 -4.25 0.36 -15.62
C ALA A 165 -5.25 -0.39 -16.50
N ALA A 166 -6.38 0.26 -16.78
CA ALA A 166 -7.33 -0.16 -17.79
C ALA A 166 -7.25 0.77 -19.01
N ASP A 167 -7.41 0.19 -20.21
CA ASP A 167 -7.39 0.93 -21.47
C ASP A 167 -8.63 1.83 -21.63
N GLU A 168 -9.77 1.32 -21.19
CA GLU A 168 -11.08 1.94 -21.36
C GLU A 168 -11.78 2.07 -20.00
N SER A 169 -12.58 3.12 -19.85
CA SER A 169 -13.53 3.24 -18.76
C SER A 169 -14.65 2.22 -18.93
N ALA A 170 -14.95 1.44 -17.89
CA ALA A 170 -16.01 0.43 -17.97
C ALA A 170 -17.40 1.03 -17.73
N ASP A 171 -18.41 0.33 -18.22
CA ASP A 171 -19.81 0.69 -17.99
C ASP A 171 -20.25 0.36 -16.54
N PRO A 172 -21.30 1.02 -16.02
CA PRO A 172 -21.79 0.76 -14.67
C PRO A 172 -22.16 -0.72 -14.46
N GLY A 173 -21.49 -1.36 -13.50
CA GLY A 173 -21.71 -2.75 -13.12
C GLY A 173 -20.69 -3.75 -13.70
N GLU A 174 -19.93 -3.38 -14.74
CA GLU A 174 -18.89 -4.25 -15.32
C GLU A 174 -17.74 -4.50 -14.33
N TRP A 175 -17.49 -3.57 -13.41
CA TRP A 175 -16.48 -3.73 -12.35
C TRP A 175 -16.83 -4.80 -11.31
N LEU A 176 -18.07 -5.30 -11.31
CA LEU A 176 -18.56 -6.26 -10.31
C LEU A 176 -18.58 -7.71 -10.81
N GLU A 177 -18.35 -7.95 -12.11
CA GLU A 177 -18.51 -9.31 -12.67
C GLU A 177 -17.40 -10.26 -12.24
N ASP A 178 -16.12 -9.88 -12.33
CA ASP A 178 -14.97 -10.70 -11.94
C ASP A 178 -13.85 -9.87 -11.25
N PRO A 179 -14.10 -9.32 -10.05
CA PRO A 179 -13.17 -8.38 -9.38
C PRO A 179 -11.83 -9.00 -8.94
N PHE A 180 -11.71 -10.33 -8.99
CA PHE A 180 -10.52 -11.09 -8.59
C PHE A 180 -9.97 -11.95 -9.73
N GLU A 181 -10.30 -11.64 -10.99
CA GLU A 181 -9.60 -12.25 -12.12
C GLU A 181 -8.08 -12.01 -11.96
N GLN A 182 -7.29 -13.00 -12.37
CA GLN A 182 -5.85 -12.97 -12.20
C GLN A 182 -5.29 -11.71 -12.88
N VAL A 183 -4.67 -10.83 -12.09
CA VAL A 183 -4.12 -9.57 -12.58
C VAL A 183 -3.06 -9.86 -13.64
N ASP A 184 -3.22 -9.27 -14.84
CA ASP A 184 -2.19 -9.27 -15.87
C ASP A 184 -0.94 -8.55 -15.33
N PRO A 185 0.19 -9.25 -15.11
CA PRO A 185 1.40 -8.66 -14.56
C PRO A 185 1.94 -7.49 -15.39
N GLN A 186 1.65 -7.44 -16.70
CA GLN A 186 2.11 -6.36 -17.59
C GLN A 186 1.29 -5.07 -17.47
N ARG A 187 0.15 -5.13 -16.77
CA ARG A 187 -0.77 -4.01 -16.51
C ARG A 187 -0.58 -3.38 -15.14
N VAL A 188 0.25 -3.98 -14.28
CA VAL A 188 0.53 -3.45 -12.95
C VAL A 188 1.42 -2.22 -13.09
N VAL A 189 0.89 -1.07 -12.68
CA VAL A 189 1.61 0.20 -12.64
C VAL A 189 2.51 0.25 -11.40
N CYS A 190 1.98 -0.19 -10.26
CA CYS A 190 2.75 -0.29 -9.03
C CYS A 190 2.26 -1.42 -8.13
N ARG A 191 3.20 -1.98 -7.35
CA ARG A 191 2.98 -2.98 -6.32
C ARG A 191 3.68 -2.50 -5.05
N PHE A 192 2.96 -2.53 -3.93
CA PHE A 192 3.50 -2.25 -2.61
C PHE A 192 3.24 -3.46 -1.73
N ASP A 193 4.31 -4.02 -1.16
CA ASP A 193 4.22 -5.09 -0.17
C ASP A 193 4.63 -4.50 1.19
N VAL A 194 3.77 -4.68 2.19
CA VAL A 194 4.02 -4.29 3.59
C VAL A 194 4.01 -5.57 4.42
N SER A 195 5.11 -5.83 5.10
CA SER A 195 5.25 -7.00 5.97
C SER A 195 5.00 -6.59 7.41
N ALA A 196 4.10 -7.29 8.11
CA ALA A 196 3.75 -6.99 9.50
C ALA A 196 4.97 -7.01 10.45
N VAL A 197 5.97 -7.86 10.15
CA VAL A 197 7.20 -7.97 10.95
C VAL A 197 8.09 -6.72 10.90
N PHE A 198 8.03 -5.96 9.80
CA PHE A 198 8.87 -4.78 9.60
C PHE A 198 8.11 -3.47 9.91
N ASP A 199 6.79 -3.51 9.94
CA ASP A 199 5.93 -2.36 10.23
C ASP A 199 5.99 -1.99 11.73
N GLU A 200 6.06 -3.00 12.62
CA GLU A 200 6.17 -2.79 14.07
C GLU A 200 7.45 -2.07 14.53
N GLU A 201 8.49 -1.96 13.67
CA GLU A 201 9.77 -1.31 14.02
C GLU A 201 9.74 0.22 13.81
N PHE A 202 8.73 0.78 13.12
CA PHE A 202 8.65 2.20 12.79
C PHE A 202 7.74 3.05 13.71
N ASP A 203 6.90 2.41 14.54
CA ASP A 203 5.91 3.11 15.38
C ASP A 203 6.47 3.63 16.73
N ASP A 204 7.72 3.33 17.10
CA ASP A 204 8.30 3.67 18.41
C ASP A 204 9.10 5.00 18.45
N ASP A 205 9.24 5.75 17.35
CA ASP A 205 10.08 6.96 17.27
C ASP A 205 9.35 8.33 17.23
N GLU A 206 8.01 8.39 17.29
CA GLU A 206 7.26 9.67 17.27
C GLU A 206 6.84 10.23 18.64
N ALA A 207 7.62 10.00 19.69
CA ALA A 207 7.33 10.62 21.00
C ALA A 207 8.58 10.95 21.83
N ASP A 208 9.38 11.92 21.40
CA ASP A 208 9.96 12.85 22.37
C ASP A 208 10.22 14.25 21.79
N GLY A 209 9.73 15.27 22.50
CA GLY A 209 9.52 16.62 22.00
C GLY A 209 10.80 17.34 21.55
N ALA A 210 10.82 17.75 20.29
CA ALA A 210 11.74 18.74 19.78
C ALA A 210 11.32 20.15 20.25
N GLU A 211 11.91 20.62 21.35
CA GLU A 211 12.03 22.07 21.58
C GLU A 211 12.97 22.65 20.52
N PRO A 212 12.59 23.70 19.77
CA PRO A 212 13.46 24.29 18.77
C PRO A 212 14.66 24.95 19.48
N ARG A 213 15.86 24.41 19.29
CA ARG A 213 17.09 25.13 19.63
C ARG A 213 17.25 26.30 18.65
N GLU A 214 16.90 27.50 19.08
CA GLU A 214 17.35 28.72 18.41
C GLU A 214 18.89 28.72 18.37
N VAL A 215 19.44 28.56 17.17
CA VAL A 215 20.87 28.78 16.92
C VAL A 215 21.06 30.29 16.91
N TYR A 216 21.43 30.85 18.05
CA TYR A 216 21.93 32.22 18.15
C TYR A 216 23.27 32.30 17.39
N ASP A 217 23.25 32.88 16.19
CA ASP A 217 24.45 33.23 15.43
C ASP A 217 24.91 34.65 15.82
N PRO A 218 26.01 34.80 16.58
CA PRO A 218 26.48 36.11 17.04
C PRO A 218 27.14 36.96 15.94
N ASP A 219 27.28 36.47 14.70
CA ASP A 219 28.07 37.13 13.64
C ASP A 219 27.22 37.86 12.57
N LEU A 220 25.90 38.03 12.77
CA LEU A 220 25.03 38.85 11.93
C LEU A 220 24.64 40.17 12.63
N VAL A 221 25.64 41.00 12.92
CA VAL A 221 25.45 42.42 13.21
C VAL A 221 26.19 43.23 12.15
N ASP A 222 25.51 44.27 11.64
CA ASP A 222 25.88 45.30 10.64
C ASP A 222 24.99 45.19 9.40
N GLU A 223 24.27 46.21 8.92
CA GLU A 223 24.14 47.64 9.23
C GLU A 223 22.83 48.08 8.56
N VAL A 224 21.90 48.70 9.30
CA VAL A 224 21.05 49.77 8.76
C VAL A 224 20.73 50.71 9.91
N GLU A 225 21.53 51.77 10.00
CA GLU A 225 21.25 52.96 10.79
C GLU A 225 20.07 53.75 10.19
N ASP A 226 19.42 54.49 11.10
CA ASP A 226 18.67 55.72 10.89
C ASP A 226 17.34 55.67 10.11
N ASP A 227 16.23 55.74 10.85
CA ASP A 227 15.72 57.08 11.19
C ASP A 227 14.69 57.00 12.33
N LEU A 228 15.02 57.72 13.40
CA LEU A 228 14.15 58.09 14.49
C LEU A 228 13.15 59.14 13.96
N ASP A 229 11.85 58.96 14.19
CA ASP A 229 11.03 60.10 14.59
C ASP A 229 9.97 59.70 15.60
N ASP A 230 9.89 60.53 16.62
CA ASP A 230 9.27 60.35 17.92
C ASP A 230 8.10 61.34 17.95
N HIS A 231 6.85 60.86 17.89
CA HIS A 231 5.72 61.69 18.26
C HIS A 231 4.64 60.95 19.04
N LEU A 232 4.77 61.12 20.35
CA LEU A 232 3.76 61.08 21.39
C LEU A 232 2.43 61.70 20.95
N GLY A 233 1.33 61.06 21.34
CA GLY A 233 -0.02 61.64 21.29
C GLY A 233 -1.06 60.66 21.81
N ASP A 234 -1.25 60.66 23.13
CA ASP A 234 -2.46 60.17 23.80
C ASP A 234 -3.73 60.68 23.12
N ASP A 235 -4.71 59.82 22.86
CA ASP A 235 -6.15 60.15 22.92
C ASP A 235 -6.99 58.87 22.71
N ASP A 236 -7.28 58.18 23.80
CA ASP A 236 -8.57 57.49 23.96
C ASP A 236 -9.58 58.56 24.43
N PRO A 237 -10.79 58.64 23.85
CA PRO A 237 -11.86 57.86 24.46
C PRO A 237 -12.95 57.34 23.50
N ASP A 238 -13.50 56.18 23.86
CA ASP A 238 -14.87 55.74 23.51
C ASP A 238 -15.92 56.84 23.74
N PRO A 239 -17.00 56.84 22.92
CA PRO A 239 -18.28 56.56 23.57
C PRO A 239 -19.26 55.73 22.70
N ASP A 240 -19.84 54.72 23.36
CA ASP A 240 -21.26 54.36 23.42
C ASP A 240 -22.13 54.45 22.15
N GLY A 241 -22.71 53.31 21.78
CA GLY A 241 -23.81 53.20 20.83
C GLY A 241 -24.60 51.91 20.98
N ASP A 242 -25.32 51.77 22.11
CA ASP A 242 -26.39 50.78 22.31
C ASP A 242 -27.41 50.80 21.15
N SER A 243 -27.85 49.63 20.69
CA SER A 243 -29.29 49.33 20.57
C SER A 243 -29.54 47.86 20.21
N ASP A 244 -30.21 47.18 21.15
CA ASP A 244 -30.92 45.93 20.97
C ASP A 244 -32.03 46.04 19.91
N ALA A 245 -32.30 44.95 19.18
CA ALA A 245 -33.67 44.51 18.85
C ALA A 245 -33.69 43.13 18.20
N ASP A 246 -34.30 42.18 18.91
CA ASP A 246 -34.83 40.91 18.42
C ASP A 246 -35.86 41.09 17.29
N ALA A 247 -35.96 40.11 16.37
CA ALA A 247 -37.22 39.74 15.74
C ALA A 247 -37.14 38.38 15.05
N ASP A 248 -37.93 37.45 15.58
CA ASP A 248 -38.28 36.14 15.05
C ASP A 248 -38.93 36.17 13.66
N GLY A 249 -38.85 35.05 12.94
CA GLY A 249 -39.53 34.88 11.64
C GLY A 249 -39.62 33.43 11.19
N ASP A 250 -40.29 32.57 11.96
CA ASP A 250 -40.87 31.31 11.49
C ASP A 250 -41.91 31.57 10.39
N THR A 251 -41.95 30.73 9.35
CA THR A 251 -43.21 30.32 8.68
C THR A 251 -42.98 29.08 7.83
N ASP A 252 -43.21 27.92 8.44
CA ASP A 252 -43.59 26.69 7.76
C ASP A 252 -45.07 26.76 7.33
N GLY A 253 -45.38 26.28 6.13
CA GLY A 253 -46.73 26.34 5.56
C GLY A 253 -46.93 25.40 4.37
N ASP A 254 -47.06 24.13 4.71
CA ASP A 254 -47.76 22.99 4.07
C ASP A 254 -48.50 23.21 2.72
N GLY A 255 -48.35 22.23 1.82
CA GLY A 255 -49.06 22.15 0.54
C GLY A 255 -48.70 20.91 -0.30
N ALA A 256 -49.25 19.75 0.07
CA ALA A 256 -49.11 18.45 -0.61
C ALA A 256 -49.90 18.34 -1.96
N PRO A 257 -49.98 17.17 -2.66
CA PRO A 257 -49.33 16.95 -3.95
C PRO A 257 -50.29 16.59 -5.11
N ALA A 258 -49.80 16.63 -6.36
CA ALA A 258 -50.46 16.01 -7.52
C ALA A 258 -49.37 15.45 -8.47
N ARG A 259 -49.24 14.13 -8.64
CA ARG A 259 -50.07 13.16 -9.39
C ARG A 259 -49.41 12.82 -10.74
N LEU A 260 -48.86 11.61 -10.78
CA LEU A 260 -48.75 10.68 -11.92
C LEU A 260 -49.32 11.15 -13.26
N GLU A 261 -48.48 11.14 -14.30
CA GLU A 261 -48.88 10.79 -15.66
C GLU A 261 -47.84 9.82 -16.23
N ALA A 262 -48.31 8.61 -16.55
CA ALA A 262 -47.64 7.60 -17.33
C ALA A 262 -48.36 7.51 -18.69
N GLY A 263 -47.60 7.27 -19.75
CA GLY A 263 -48.09 7.01 -21.12
C GLY A 263 -47.48 8.00 -22.11
N ARG A 264 -46.91 7.58 -23.23
CA ARG A 264 -47.19 6.41 -24.06
C ARG A 264 -46.08 6.23 -25.09
#